data_AF-I5AR20-F1
#
_entry.id   AF-I5AR20-F1
#
_cell.length_a   1.000
_cell.length_b   1.000
_cell.length_c   1.000
_cell.angle_alpha   90.00
_cell.angle_beta   90.00
_cell.angle_gamma   90.00
#
_symmetry.space_group_name_H-M   'P 1'
#
loop_
_entity.id
_entity.type
_entity.pdbx_description
1 polymer ?
#
loop_
_entity_poly.entity_id
_entity_poly.type
_entity_poly.pdbx_seq_one_letter_code
_entity_poly.pdbx_strand_id
1 'polypeptide(L)'
;MKETNGELQRLRTDDQFKEYLNQNPQINLIDDKGLAALRIKLDKNHRKESDWDIIKGILDGHNLIVMEPECDIQNINVIEHILCDDGYLMVFTNMSDAKKYIVELSERHRASGRIFQIGVMPFEEIIKTAVYYRKNIMIDYRMEKNRKLLIYYWRDHSLKASIIL
;
A
#
# COMPACT_ATOMS: atom_id res chain seq x y z
N MET A 1 -7.51 7.22 -29.07
CA MET A 1 -7.45 7.27 -27.60
C MET A 1 -5.99 7.18 -27.21
N LYS A 2 -5.45 8.15 -26.48
CA LYS A 2 -4.10 8.03 -25.94
C LYS A 2 -4.18 7.09 -24.75
N GLU A 3 -3.53 5.94 -24.87
CA GLU A 3 -3.16 5.12 -23.71
C GLU A 3 -2.28 6.00 -22.82
N THR A 4 -2.81 6.42 -21.67
CA THR A 4 -1.98 6.89 -20.58
C THR A 4 -1.26 5.67 -20.03
N ASN A 5 -0.09 5.36 -20.59
CA ASN A 5 0.94 4.62 -19.87
C ASN A 5 1.13 5.36 -18.54
N GLY A 6 0.78 4.69 -17.44
CA GLY A 6 0.72 5.26 -16.10
C GLY A 6 2.11 5.62 -15.59
N GLU A 7 2.64 6.77 -15.99
CA GLU A 7 3.75 7.40 -15.27
C GLU A 7 3.29 7.65 -13.82
N LEU A 8 3.99 7.07 -12.85
CA LEU A 8 3.78 7.43 -11.45
C LEU A 8 4.04 8.93 -11.29
N GLN A 9 3.07 9.63 -10.73
CA GLN A 9 3.24 11.05 -10.46
C GLN A 9 4.20 11.25 -9.29
N ARG A 10 5.07 12.25 -9.41
CA ARG A 10 6.02 12.64 -8.36
C ARG A 10 5.32 13.43 -7.26
N LEU A 11 4.50 12.77 -6.47
CA LEU A 11 3.74 13.40 -5.39
C LEU A 11 4.57 13.36 -4.11
N ARG A 12 5.15 14.51 -3.73
CA ARG A 12 6.10 14.62 -2.61
C ARG A 12 5.46 15.20 -1.34
N THR A 13 4.26 15.79 -1.46
CA THR A 13 3.53 16.41 -0.34
C THR A 13 2.07 15.93 -0.28
N ASP A 14 1.41 16.12 0.87
CA ASP A 14 -0.03 15.81 0.98
C ASP A 14 -0.86 16.67 0.04
N ASP A 15 -0.46 17.93 -0.14
CA ASP A 15 -1.21 18.87 -0.98
C ASP A 15 -1.09 18.50 -2.46
N GLN A 16 0.09 18.09 -2.92
CA GLN A 16 0.27 17.56 -4.28
C GLN A 16 -0.58 16.30 -4.48
N PHE A 17 -0.61 15.40 -3.48
CA PHE A 17 -1.44 14.20 -3.57
C PHE A 17 -2.93 14.52 -3.62
N LYS A 18 -3.42 15.42 -2.75
CA LYS A 18 -4.81 15.88 -2.75
C LYS A 18 -5.18 16.57 -4.05
N GLU A 19 -4.32 17.43 -4.56
CA GLU A 19 -4.52 18.10 -5.85
C GLU A 19 -4.61 17.08 -6.99
N TYR A 20 -3.71 16.09 -7.01
CA TYR A 20 -3.76 15.00 -7.98
C TYR A 20 -5.08 14.22 -7.92
N LEU A 21 -5.57 13.88 -6.73
CA LEU A 21 -6.87 13.21 -6.56
C LEU A 21 -8.04 14.09 -7.01
N ASN A 22 -8.01 15.39 -6.71
CA ASN A 22 -9.04 16.34 -7.13
C ASN A 22 -9.08 16.47 -8.66
N GLN A 23 -7.92 16.41 -9.33
CA GLN A 23 -7.81 16.44 -10.79
C GLN A 23 -8.19 15.09 -11.43
N ASN A 24 -8.20 14.00 -10.66
CA ASN A 24 -8.46 12.65 -11.13
C ASN A 24 -9.56 11.96 -10.29
N PRO A 25 -10.82 12.45 -10.36
CA PRO A 25 -11.93 11.95 -9.53
C PRO A 25 -12.30 10.48 -9.80
N GLN A 26 -11.82 9.90 -10.90
CA GLN A 26 -11.94 8.47 -11.20
C GLN A 26 -11.07 7.58 -10.30
N ILE A 27 -10.07 8.15 -9.61
CA ILE A 27 -9.24 7.41 -8.65
C ILE A 27 -10.07 7.16 -7.39
N ASN A 28 -10.54 5.92 -7.26
CA ASN A 28 -11.33 5.50 -6.12
C ASN A 28 -10.41 5.07 -4.96
N LEU A 29 -10.07 5.98 -4.05
CA LEU A 29 -9.42 5.62 -2.79
C LEU A 29 -10.45 5.23 -1.73
N ILE A 30 -10.03 4.43 -0.75
CA ILE A 30 -10.87 4.07 0.39
C ILE A 30 -11.15 5.34 1.21
N ASP A 31 -12.43 5.67 1.36
CA ASP A 31 -12.87 6.84 2.14
C ASP A 31 -12.73 6.62 3.66
N ASP A 32 -12.93 7.67 4.45
CA ASP A 32 -12.79 7.60 5.91
C ASP A 32 -13.72 6.55 6.55
N LYS A 33 -14.90 6.33 5.97
CA LYS A 33 -15.86 5.31 6.45
C LYS A 33 -15.34 3.90 6.18
N GLY A 34 -14.81 3.65 4.98
CA GLY A 34 -14.18 2.41 4.58
C GLY A 34 -12.93 2.11 5.40
N LEU A 35 -12.08 3.11 5.63
CA LEU A 35 -10.89 3.00 6.48
C LEU A 35 -11.28 2.67 7.94
N ALA A 36 -12.31 3.33 8.47
CA ALA A 36 -12.83 3.02 9.80
C ALA A 36 -13.40 1.60 9.88
N ALA A 37 -14.16 1.16 8.87
CA ALA A 37 -14.69 -0.19 8.80
C ALA A 37 -13.56 -1.23 8.75
N LEU A 38 -12.55 -1.02 7.91
CA LEU A 38 -11.38 -1.89 7.79
C LEU A 38 -10.65 -2.01 9.13
N ARG A 39 -10.41 -0.88 9.83
CA ARG A 39 -9.82 -0.88 11.18
C ARG A 39 -10.66 -1.66 12.19
N ILE A 40 -11.98 -1.43 12.25
CA ILE A 40 -12.88 -2.17 13.15
C ILE A 40 -12.79 -3.68 12.90
N LYS A 41 -12.73 -4.12 11.63
CA LYS A 41 -12.58 -5.54 11.27
C LYS A 41 -11.21 -6.08 11.64
N LEU A 42 -10.15 -5.30 11.44
CA LEU A 42 -8.80 -5.65 11.86
C LEU A 42 -8.64 -5.68 13.37
N ASP A 43 -9.34 -4.87 14.14
CA ASP A 43 -9.12 -4.84 15.58
C ASP A 43 -9.76 -6.00 16.33
N LYS A 44 -10.63 -6.78 15.67
CA LYS A 44 -11.18 -8.02 16.24
C LYS A 44 -10.09 -9.05 16.56
N ASN A 45 -10.22 -9.69 17.72
CA ASN A 45 -9.39 -10.82 18.13
C ASN A 45 -9.72 -12.09 17.33
N HIS A 46 -11.01 -12.31 17.08
CA HIS A 46 -11.52 -13.39 16.22
C HIS A 46 -12.32 -12.77 15.07
N ARG A 47 -11.96 -13.13 13.83
CA ARG A 47 -12.64 -12.66 12.61
C ARG A 47 -13.44 -13.80 12.01
N LYS A 48 -14.70 -13.53 11.69
CA LYS A 48 -15.56 -14.46 10.94
C LYS A 48 -15.24 -14.36 9.46
N GLU A 49 -15.68 -15.33 8.67
CA GLU A 49 -15.59 -15.28 7.20
C GLU A 49 -16.20 -13.99 6.64
N SER A 50 -17.37 -13.58 7.15
CA SER A 50 -18.01 -12.31 6.78
C SER A 50 -17.21 -11.06 7.13
N ASP A 51 -16.27 -11.12 8.08
CA ASP A 51 -15.35 -10.01 8.32
C ASP A 51 -14.28 -9.94 7.23
N TRP A 52 -13.82 -11.08 6.71
CA TRP A 52 -12.89 -11.15 5.58
C TRP A 52 -13.54 -10.73 4.27
N ASP A 53 -14.81 -11.09 4.05
CA ASP A 53 -15.56 -10.65 2.87
C ASP A 53 -15.72 -9.14 2.83
N ILE A 54 -15.95 -8.50 3.98
CA ILE A 54 -15.98 -7.05 4.09
C ILE A 54 -14.61 -6.45 3.81
N ILE A 55 -13.52 -7.00 4.37
CA ILE A 55 -12.16 -6.52 4.09
C ILE A 55 -11.84 -6.62 2.60
N LYS A 56 -12.11 -7.77 1.98
CA LYS A 56 -11.92 -7.99 0.54
C LYS A 56 -12.76 -7.00 -0.26
N GLY A 57 -14.06 -6.89 0.02
CA GLY A 57 -14.95 -5.96 -0.69
C GLY A 57 -14.60 -4.48 -0.51
N ILE A 58 -13.90 -4.10 0.57
CA ILE A 58 -13.34 -2.74 0.72
C ILE A 58 -12.09 -2.57 -0.14
N LEU A 59 -11.24 -3.59 -0.29
CA LEU A 59 -10.03 -3.48 -1.10
C LEU A 59 -10.34 -3.62 -2.59
N ASP A 60 -11.19 -4.59 -2.93
CA ASP A 60 -11.71 -4.86 -4.26
C ASP A 60 -12.50 -3.64 -4.74
N GLY A 61 -12.11 -3.07 -5.87
CA GLY A 61 -12.71 -1.84 -6.42
C GLY A 61 -12.06 -0.54 -5.95
N HIS A 62 -11.07 -0.57 -5.06
CA HIS A 62 -10.32 0.61 -4.66
C HIS A 62 -8.86 0.58 -5.14
N ASN A 63 -8.30 1.78 -5.26
CA ASN A 63 -6.88 2.01 -5.48
C ASN A 63 -6.18 2.09 -4.13
N LEU A 64 -4.99 1.52 -4.05
CA LEU A 64 -4.08 1.66 -2.92
C LEU A 64 -2.91 2.56 -3.30
N ILE A 65 -2.31 3.18 -2.30
CA ILE A 65 -1.13 4.01 -2.44
C ILE A 65 0.08 3.10 -2.59
N VAL A 66 0.86 3.36 -3.63
CA VAL A 66 2.15 2.71 -3.92
C VAL A 66 3.25 3.76 -3.85
N MET A 67 4.49 3.32 -3.67
CA MET A 67 5.64 4.21 -3.62
C MET A 67 6.84 3.57 -4.30
N GLU A 68 7.76 4.38 -4.79
CA GLU A 68 9.06 3.95 -5.29
C GLU A 68 10.13 5.01 -4.96
N PRO A 69 11.35 4.61 -4.57
CA PRO A 69 12.42 5.57 -4.32
C PRO A 69 12.95 6.17 -5.64
N GLU A 70 13.26 7.47 -5.66
CA GLU A 70 13.88 8.14 -6.83
C GLU A 70 15.36 7.78 -7.03
N CYS A 71 15.94 7.02 -6.10
CA CYS A 71 17.34 6.59 -6.16
C CYS A 71 17.51 5.23 -5.50
N ASP A 72 18.57 4.52 -5.88
CA ASP A 72 18.83 3.17 -5.39
C ASP A 72 19.06 3.16 -3.87
N ILE A 73 18.19 2.44 -3.15
CA ILE A 73 18.34 2.16 -1.73
C ILE A 73 18.78 0.71 -1.59
N GLN A 74 19.87 0.47 -0.84
CA GLN A 74 20.39 -0.87 -0.64
C GLN A 74 19.32 -1.79 -0.04
N ASN A 75 19.15 -2.99 -0.62
CA ASN A 75 18.17 -4.01 -0.25
C ASN A 75 16.69 -3.63 -0.45
N ILE A 76 16.42 -2.53 -1.16
CA ILE A 76 15.08 -2.16 -1.61
C ILE A 76 15.02 -2.32 -3.12
N ASN A 77 14.00 -3.02 -3.61
CA ASN A 77 13.74 -3.16 -5.04
C ASN A 77 12.44 -2.45 -5.40
N VAL A 78 12.20 -2.27 -6.70
CA VAL A 78 10.93 -1.82 -7.25
C VAL A 78 10.45 -2.86 -8.25
N ILE A 79 9.19 -3.25 -8.15
CA ILE A 79 8.54 -4.22 -9.05
C ILE A 79 7.26 -3.57 -9.56
N GLU A 80 7.18 -3.30 -10.87
CA GLU A 80 6.02 -2.64 -11.50
C GLU A 80 5.59 -1.37 -10.74
N HIS A 81 6.57 -0.53 -10.38
CA HIS A 81 6.37 0.70 -9.60
C HIS A 81 5.91 0.54 -8.15
N ILE A 82 6.00 -0.68 -7.60
CA ILE A 82 5.71 -0.97 -6.20
C ILE A 82 7.02 -1.24 -5.47
N LEU A 83 7.28 -0.49 -4.40
CA LEU A 83 8.39 -0.74 -3.49
C LEU A 83 8.30 -2.15 -2.92
N CYS A 84 9.42 -2.87 -3.05
CA CYS A 84 9.61 -4.21 -2.52
C CYS A 84 10.68 -4.16 -1.41
N ASP A 85 10.22 -4.29 -0.17
CA ASP A 85 11.05 -4.28 1.04
C ASP A 85 11.10 -5.68 1.64
N ASP A 86 12.30 -6.20 1.90
CA ASP A 86 12.53 -7.55 2.45
C ASP A 86 11.71 -8.66 1.75
N GLY A 87 11.48 -8.50 0.45
CA GLY A 87 10.74 -9.46 -0.38
C GLY A 87 9.21 -9.33 -0.34
N TYR A 88 8.67 -8.29 0.30
CA TYR A 88 7.24 -7.95 0.31
C TYR A 88 6.96 -6.71 -0.52
N LEU A 89 5.89 -6.74 -1.30
CA LEU A 89 5.35 -5.53 -1.93
C LEU A 89 4.66 -4.67 -0.87
N MET A 90 5.00 -3.39 -0.81
CA MET A 90 4.53 -2.47 0.22
C MET A 90 3.48 -1.52 -0.36
N VAL A 91 2.26 -1.56 0.18
CA VAL A 91 1.14 -0.72 -0.27
C VAL A 91 0.33 -0.19 0.92
N PHE A 92 -0.42 0.88 0.72
CA PHE A 92 -1.08 1.61 1.81
C PHE A 92 -2.49 2.02 1.45
N THR A 93 -3.40 1.91 2.41
CA THR A 93 -4.79 2.37 2.29
C THR A 93 -4.91 3.88 2.50
N ASN A 94 -3.92 4.51 3.15
CA ASN A 94 -3.94 5.94 3.47
C ASN A 94 -2.53 6.58 3.46
N MET A 95 -2.49 7.88 3.14
CA MET A 95 -1.25 8.62 2.96
C MET A 95 -0.47 8.81 4.26
N SER A 96 -1.16 8.92 5.41
CA SER A 96 -0.51 9.11 6.71
C SER A 96 0.39 7.93 7.06
N ASP A 97 -0.10 6.70 6.85
CA ASP A 97 0.70 5.49 7.08
C ASP A 97 1.81 5.33 6.04
N ALA A 98 1.54 5.61 4.76
CA ALA A 98 2.54 5.59 3.70
C ALA A 98 3.74 6.51 4.02
N LYS A 99 3.47 7.75 4.43
CA LYS A 99 4.51 8.73 4.77
C LYS A 99 5.34 8.32 5.97
N LYS A 100 4.70 7.83 7.02
CA LYS A 100 5.42 7.40 8.21
C LYS A 100 6.31 6.20 7.90
N TYR A 101 5.84 5.26 7.09
CA TYR A 101 6.70 4.18 6.60
C TYR A 101 7.88 4.70 5.78
N ILE A 102 7.69 5.67 4.89
CA ILE A 102 8.80 6.31 4.13
C ILE A 102 9.86 6.91 5.08
N VAL A 103 9.43 7.59 6.15
CA VAL A 103 10.34 8.15 7.16
C VAL A 103 11.11 7.04 7.87
N GLU A 104 10.41 6.02 8.38
CA GLU A 104 11.00 4.87 9.07
C GLU A 104 12.01 4.12 8.16
N LEU A 105 11.65 3.92 6.90
CA LEU A 105 12.49 3.30 5.89
C LEU A 105 13.74 4.15 5.61
N SER A 106 13.58 5.47 5.45
CA SER A 106 14.69 6.39 5.22
C SER A 106 15.69 6.39 6.37
N GLU A 107 15.20 6.34 7.62
CA GLU A 107 16.03 6.23 8.81
C GLU A 107 16.78 4.89 8.84
N ARG A 108 16.07 3.78 8.62
CA ARG A 108 16.65 2.42 8.62
C ARG A 108 17.80 2.27 7.63
N HIS A 109 17.70 2.90 6.45
CA HIS A 109 18.72 2.81 5.39
C HIS A 109 19.70 3.99 5.35
N ARG A 110 19.72 4.88 6.36
CA ARG A 110 20.55 6.11 6.37
C ARG A 110 20.37 6.93 5.07
N ALA A 111 19.14 6.97 4.62
CA ALA A 111 18.65 7.50 3.37
C ALA A 111 17.96 8.87 3.59
N SER A 112 18.27 9.57 4.68
CA SER A 112 17.71 10.88 5.00
C SER A 112 17.87 11.87 3.84
N GLY A 113 16.78 12.49 3.42
CA GLY A 113 16.75 13.42 2.27
C GLY A 113 16.50 12.76 0.91
N ARG A 114 16.40 11.43 0.83
CA ARG A 114 15.98 10.75 -0.41
C ARG A 114 14.49 10.94 -0.65
N ILE A 115 14.15 11.08 -1.92
CA ILE A 115 12.79 11.37 -2.37
C ILE A 115 12.14 10.07 -2.80
N PHE A 116 10.89 9.88 -2.39
CA PHE A 116 10.01 8.82 -2.88
C PHE A 116 8.97 9.45 -3.79
N GLN A 117 8.65 8.76 -4.88
CA GLN A 117 7.48 9.04 -5.69
C GLN A 117 6.31 8.25 -5.10
N ILE A 118 5.14 8.87 -5.07
CA ILE A 118 3.94 8.28 -4.53
C ILE A 118 2.92 8.20 -5.65
N GLY A 119 2.42 6.99 -5.90
CA GLY A 119 1.38 6.71 -6.88
C GLY A 119 0.17 6.06 -6.25
N VAL A 120 -0.77 5.70 -7.11
CA VAL A 120 -1.91 4.86 -6.75
C VAL A 120 -2.06 3.75 -7.78
N MET A 121 -2.48 2.57 -7.35
CA MET A 121 -2.71 1.44 -8.22
C MET A 121 -3.97 0.67 -7.77
N PRO A 122 -4.83 0.21 -8.70
CA PRO A 122 -5.96 -0.64 -8.37
C PRO A 122 -5.50 -1.87 -7.60
N PHE A 123 -6.23 -2.26 -6.56
CA PHE A 123 -5.88 -3.43 -5.75
C PHE A 123 -5.74 -4.71 -6.61
N GLU A 124 -6.59 -4.88 -7.61
CA GLU A 124 -6.52 -6.01 -8.54
C GLU A 124 -5.21 -6.06 -9.33
N GLU A 125 -4.67 -4.93 -9.76
CA GLU A 125 -3.38 -4.86 -10.47
C GLU A 125 -2.22 -5.18 -9.52
N ILE A 126 -2.29 -4.72 -8.26
CA ILE A 126 -1.33 -5.08 -7.22
C ILE A 126 -1.33 -6.60 -6.99
N ILE A 127 -2.51 -7.23 -6.93
CA ILE A 127 -2.64 -8.69 -6.81
C ILE A 127 -2.01 -9.41 -8.02
N LYS A 128 -2.28 -8.95 -9.25
CA LYS A 128 -1.68 -9.53 -10.47
C LYS A 128 -0.15 -9.47 -10.43
N THR A 129 0.41 -8.32 -10.04
CA THR A 129 1.85 -8.14 -9.84
C THR A 129 2.39 -9.11 -8.79
N ALA A 130 1.73 -9.21 -7.63
CA ALA A 130 2.13 -10.13 -6.57
C ALA A 130 2.15 -11.60 -7.01
N VAL A 131 1.14 -12.05 -7.76
CA VAL A 131 1.05 -13.41 -8.27
C VAL A 131 2.13 -13.68 -9.33
N TYR A 132 2.30 -12.77 -10.29
CA TYR A 132 3.29 -12.92 -11.37
C TYR A 132 4.72 -13.00 -10.82
N TYR A 133 5.08 -12.10 -9.91
CA TYR A 133 6.42 -12.02 -9.30
C TYR A 133 6.59 -12.91 -8.05
N ARG A 134 5.55 -13.66 -7.66
CA ARG A 134 5.55 -14.55 -6.50
C ARG A 134 5.94 -13.83 -5.20
N LYS A 135 5.35 -12.65 -4.98
CA LYS A 135 5.59 -11.79 -3.81
C LYS A 135 4.34 -11.72 -2.94
N ASN A 136 4.54 -11.69 -1.63
CA ASN A 136 3.46 -11.34 -0.71
C ASN A 136 3.31 -9.81 -0.69
N ILE A 137 2.14 -9.33 -0.30
CA ILE A 137 1.87 -7.90 -0.15
C ILE A 137 1.67 -7.60 1.33
N MET A 138 2.34 -6.58 1.84
CA MET A 138 2.01 -5.97 3.13
C MET A 138 1.22 -4.69 2.90
N ILE A 139 0.05 -4.62 3.51
CA ILE A 139 -0.85 -3.47 3.43
C ILE A 139 -0.84 -2.77 4.79
N ASP A 140 -0.53 -1.47 4.80
CA ASP A 140 -0.43 -0.61 6.00
C ASP A 140 0.62 -1.07 7.02
N TYR A 141 1.73 -1.64 6.55
CA TYR A 141 2.86 -2.00 7.41
C TYR A 141 3.55 -0.75 7.98
N ARG A 142 3.92 -0.81 9.26
CA ARG A 142 4.60 0.25 10.01
C ARG A 142 5.59 -0.40 10.96
N MET A 143 6.81 0.11 11.13
CA MET A 143 7.81 -0.51 12.02
C MET A 143 7.48 -0.42 13.52
N GLU A 144 6.31 0.12 13.88
CA GLU A 144 5.78 0.19 15.24
C GLU A 144 5.32 -1.19 15.77
N LYS A 145 5.73 -1.55 16.98
CA LYS A 145 5.29 -2.78 17.64
C LYS A 145 3.79 -2.78 17.91
N ASN A 146 3.20 -3.98 17.92
CA ASN A 146 1.79 -4.23 18.21
C ASN A 146 0.80 -3.62 17.21
N ARG A 147 1.26 -3.12 16.06
CA ARG A 147 0.39 -2.70 14.97
C ARG A 147 -0.10 -3.90 14.18
N LYS A 148 -1.42 -3.93 13.96
CA LYS A 148 -2.06 -4.88 13.06
C LYS A 148 -1.90 -4.40 11.62
N LEU A 149 -1.51 -5.30 10.73
CA LEU A 149 -1.45 -5.09 9.28
C LEU A 149 -2.21 -6.19 8.55
N LEU A 150 -2.43 -5.98 7.26
CA LEU A 150 -2.93 -7.01 6.34
C LEU A 150 -1.78 -7.56 5.50
N ILE A 151 -1.75 -8.87 5.33
CA ILE A 151 -0.82 -9.55 4.42
C ILE A 151 -1.64 -10.33 3.40
N TYR A 152 -1.41 -10.06 2.12
CA TYR A 152 -1.85 -10.94 1.04
C TYR A 152 -0.76 -11.97 0.75
N TYR A 153 -1.12 -13.24 0.83
CA TYR A 153 -0.25 -14.36 0.49
C TYR A 153 -0.55 -14.85 -0.92
N TRP A 154 0.41 -14.67 -1.84
CA TRP A 154 0.21 -15.04 -3.25
C TRP A 154 -0.02 -16.54 -3.45
N ARG A 155 0.60 -17.40 -2.64
CA ARG A 155 0.46 -18.87 -2.75
C ARG A 155 -0.94 -19.34 -2.44
N ASP A 156 -1.55 -18.72 -1.42
CA ASP A 156 -2.84 -19.13 -0.88
C ASP A 156 -3.98 -18.28 -1.46
N HIS A 157 -3.65 -17.25 -2.25
CA HIS A 157 -4.55 -16.19 -2.71
C HIS A 157 -5.44 -15.64 -1.57
N SER A 158 -4.86 -15.43 -0.39
CA SER A 158 -5.62 -15.09 0.82
C SER A 158 -5.06 -13.88 1.55
N LEU A 159 -5.97 -13.10 2.12
CA LEU A 159 -5.67 -12.03 3.08
C LEU A 159 -5.68 -12.59 4.49
N LYS A 160 -4.65 -12.26 5.26
CA LYS A 160 -4.57 -12.56 6.69
C LYS A 160 -4.13 -11.31 7.43
N ALA A 161 -4.57 -11.18 8.68
CA ALA A 161 -4.09 -10.12 9.55
C ALA A 161 -2.87 -10.62 10.30
N SER A 162 -1.87 -9.75 10.44
CA SER A 162 -0.66 -10.02 11.21
C SER A 162 -0.40 -8.90 12.22
N ILE A 163 0.44 -9.16 13.20
CA ILE A 163 0.93 -8.18 14.16
C ILE A 163 2.45 -8.17 14.07
N ILE A 164 3.04 -6.99 14.16
CA ILE A 164 4.49 -6.83 14.26
C ILE A 164 4.88 -6.97 15.74
N LEU A 165 5.78 -7.93 16.00
CA LEU A 165 6.23 -8.31 17.35
C LEU A 165 7.44 -7.48 17.83
#